data_AF-A0AAN4YCN9-F1
#
_entry.id   AF-A0AAN4YCN9-F1
#
_cell.length_a   1.000
_cell.length_b   1.000
_cell.length_c   1.000
_cell.angle_alpha   90.00
_cell.angle_beta   90.00
_cell.angle_gamma   90.00
#
_symmetry.space_group_name_H-M   'P 1'
#
loop_
_entity.id
_entity.type
_entity.pdbx_description
1 polymer ?
#
loop_
_entity_poly.entity_id
_entity_poly.type
_entity_poly.pdbx_seq_one_letter_code
_entity_poly.pdbx_strand_id
1 'polypeptide(L)'
;MYKPNSMWTWSFCIVTLFQAVVTLALEWYVLSLRFLERYIADADGVLCSYVFADFQLKLKEIAVNVTASKTIPTFLALYSFGFVYELVLVYDALRLKNTIQIIGLCVCNVGLLIYGAVQVEQIKDAIGVLNDNSAIDPAVWGQIKPFLIIIPCVVAMGTLLMMIVAWKLYDEFAWSIYKHISADLRMKRRYLTYQVCCEPPSG
;
A
#
# COMPACT_ATOMS: atom_id res chain seq x y z
N MET A 1 8.79 19.91 5.50
CA MET A 1 7.77 19.67 4.46
C MET A 1 8.49 19.56 3.12
N TYR A 2 8.68 18.34 2.60
CA TYR A 2 9.33 18.11 1.31
C TYR A 2 8.41 18.63 0.19
N LYS A 3 8.90 19.59 -0.61
CA LYS A 3 8.21 20.03 -1.83
C LYS A 3 8.77 19.22 -3.01
N PRO A 4 8.01 18.28 -3.59
CA PRO A 4 8.37 17.61 -4.84
C PRO A 4 8.78 18.63 -5.91
N ASN A 5 9.96 18.39 -6.50
CA ASN A 5 10.62 19.32 -7.42
C ASN A 5 10.37 18.97 -8.91
N SER A 6 9.80 17.78 -9.17
CA SER A 6 9.57 17.23 -10.52
C SER A 6 8.11 16.78 -10.69
N MET A 7 7.58 16.94 -11.91
CA MET A 7 6.24 16.45 -12.27
C MET A 7 6.10 14.95 -12.00
N TRP A 8 7.15 14.16 -12.21
CA TRP A 8 7.12 12.71 -12.06
C TRP A 8 7.01 12.27 -10.59
N THR A 9 7.64 13.00 -9.67
CA THR A 9 7.50 12.72 -8.23
C THR A 9 6.07 12.97 -7.73
N TRP A 10 5.39 13.98 -8.29
CA TRP A 10 3.98 14.24 -8.01
C TRP A 10 3.09 13.16 -8.61
N SER A 11 3.32 12.80 -9.88
CA SER A 11 2.57 11.73 -10.55
C SER A 11 2.65 10.42 -9.78
N PHE A 12 3.84 10.05 -9.30
CA PHE A 12 4.02 8.82 -8.52
C PHE A 12 3.19 8.84 -7.23
N CYS A 13 3.30 9.93 -6.46
CA CYS A 13 2.57 10.10 -5.20
C CYS A 13 1.04 10.12 -5.42
N ILE A 14 0.58 10.81 -6.47
CA ILE A 14 -0.85 10.88 -6.81
C ILE A 14 -1.39 9.52 -7.22
N VAL A 15 -0.66 8.76 -8.05
CA VAL A 15 -1.07 7.41 -8.47
C VAL A 15 -1.18 6.48 -7.27
N THR A 16 -0.18 6.47 -6.37
CA THR A 16 -0.20 5.62 -5.18
C THR A 16 -1.29 6.04 -4.20
N LEU A 17 -1.51 7.34 -4.01
CA LEU A 17 -2.55 7.86 -3.14
C LEU A 17 -3.95 7.55 -3.69
N PHE A 18 -4.14 7.73 -4.99
CA PHE A 18 -5.40 7.39 -5.65
C PHE A 18 -5.69 5.88 -5.56
N GLN A 19 -4.70 5.03 -5.86
CA GLN A 19 -4.83 3.58 -5.73
C GLN A 19 -5.20 3.17 -4.30
N ALA A 20 -4.51 3.71 -3.29
CA ALA A 20 -4.78 3.42 -1.88
C ALA A 20 -6.17 3.89 -1.45
N VAL A 21 -6.58 5.11 -1.83
CA VAL A 21 -7.91 5.65 -1.47
C VAL A 21 -9.03 4.83 -2.10
N VAL A 22 -8.93 4.50 -3.39
CA VAL A 22 -9.95 3.69 -4.07
C VAL A 22 -10.04 2.30 -3.44
N THR A 23 -8.90 1.68 -3.15
CA THR A 23 -8.87 0.33 -2.56
C THR A 23 -9.45 0.32 -1.15
N LEU A 24 -9.03 1.27 -0.30
CA LEU A 24 -9.57 1.40 1.06
C LEU A 24 -11.07 1.74 1.06
N ALA A 25 -11.54 2.55 0.11
CA ALA A 25 -12.96 2.86 -0.03
C ALA A 25 -13.79 1.63 -0.42
N LEU A 26 -13.28 0.79 -1.33
CA LEU A 26 -13.92 -0.47 -1.72
C LEU A 26 -13.92 -1.49 -0.58
N GLU A 27 -12.80 -1.65 0.12
CA GLU A 27 -12.69 -2.47 1.33
C GLU A 27 -13.70 -2.03 2.40
N TRP A 28 -13.78 -0.73 2.65
CA TRP A 28 -14.75 -0.16 3.57
C TRP A 28 -16.18 -0.39 3.09
N TYR A 29 -16.46 -0.26 1.80
CA TYR A 29 -17.78 -0.51 1.24
C TYR A 29 -18.20 -1.98 1.41
N VAL A 30 -17.31 -2.94 1.15
CA VAL A 30 -17.56 -4.37 1.36
C VAL A 30 -17.84 -4.67 2.84
N LEU A 31 -17.08 -4.06 3.75
CA LEU A 31 -17.29 -4.17 5.20
C LEU A 31 -18.61 -3.51 5.62
N SER A 32 -18.93 -2.35 5.04
CA SER A 32 -20.12 -1.54 5.33
C SER A 32 -21.41 -2.16 4.80
N LEU A 33 -21.41 -2.77 3.61
CA LEU A 33 -22.57 -3.49 3.05
C LEU A 33 -23.05 -4.61 3.97
N ARG A 34 -22.16 -5.17 4.80
CA ARG A 34 -22.48 -6.16 5.84
C ARG A 34 -22.84 -5.54 7.21
N PHE A 35 -22.53 -4.27 7.43
CA PHE A 35 -22.89 -3.49 8.64
C PHE A 35 -24.18 -2.69 8.48
N LEU A 36 -24.65 -2.44 7.25
CA LEU A 36 -25.75 -1.53 6.95
C LEU A 36 -27.14 -2.06 7.34
N GLU A 37 -27.30 -3.34 7.63
CA GLU A 37 -28.50 -3.83 8.34
C GLU A 37 -28.57 -3.37 9.81
N ARG A 38 -27.51 -2.74 10.36
CA ARG A 38 -27.49 -2.18 11.72
C ARG A 38 -26.99 -0.72 11.82
N TYR A 39 -27.00 0.02 10.71
CA TYR A 39 -26.49 1.41 10.61
C TYR A 39 -27.63 2.41 10.39
N ILE A 40 -28.46 2.67 11.41
CA ILE A 40 -29.33 3.87 11.46
C ILE A 40 -28.75 4.96 12.39
N ALA A 41 -27.61 4.76 13.04
CA ALA A 41 -27.10 5.74 13.98
C ALA A 41 -25.61 6.07 13.75
N ASP A 42 -25.39 7.37 13.61
CA ASP A 42 -24.15 8.14 13.77
C ASP A 42 -23.28 8.40 12.53
N ALA A 43 -23.11 9.69 12.26
CA ALA A 43 -22.66 10.30 11.02
C ALA A 43 -21.50 11.23 11.36
N ASP A 44 -20.39 10.68 11.85
CA ASP A 44 -19.31 11.47 12.41
C ASP A 44 -17.98 10.90 11.90
N GLY A 45 -17.26 11.70 11.11
CA GLY A 45 -16.07 11.32 10.33
C GLY A 45 -14.83 10.96 11.17
N VAL A 46 -14.90 9.88 11.95
CA VAL A 46 -13.78 9.28 12.70
C VAL A 46 -13.70 7.79 12.34
N LEU A 47 -13.47 7.52 11.05
CA LEU A 47 -13.71 6.20 10.46
C LEU A 47 -12.82 5.06 11.00
N CYS A 48 -11.57 5.28 11.44
CA CYS A 48 -10.66 4.14 11.61
C CYS A 48 -10.68 3.47 13.00
N SER A 49 -11.06 4.18 14.08
CA SER A 49 -11.07 3.62 15.45
C SER A 49 -12.45 3.10 15.84
N TYR A 50 -13.51 3.76 15.38
CA TYR A 50 -14.88 3.45 15.80
C TYR A 50 -15.38 2.11 15.23
N VAL A 51 -14.99 1.76 14.00
CA VAL A 51 -15.43 0.50 13.39
C VAL A 51 -14.75 -0.73 14.00
N PHE A 52 -13.50 -0.65 14.47
CA PHE A 52 -12.87 -1.79 15.14
C PHE A 52 -13.46 -2.04 16.55
N ALA A 53 -13.80 -0.96 17.27
CA ALA A 53 -14.48 -1.05 18.57
C ALA A 53 -15.94 -1.53 18.44
N ASP A 54 -16.69 -1.03 17.45
CA ASP A 54 -18.07 -1.45 17.17
C ASP A 54 -18.13 -2.89 16.62
N PHE A 55 -17.11 -3.33 15.86
CA PHE A 55 -16.94 -4.72 15.42
C PHE A 55 -16.79 -5.71 16.58
N GLN A 56 -16.01 -5.35 17.61
CA GLN A 56 -15.87 -6.17 18.82
C GLN A 56 -17.15 -6.17 19.68
N LEU A 57 -17.87 -5.04 19.73
CA LEU A 57 -19.04 -4.87 20.60
C LEU A 57 -20.32 -5.51 20.01
N LYS A 58 -20.51 -5.53 18.69
CA LYS A 58 -21.71 -6.09 18.04
C LYS A 58 -21.63 -7.58 17.69
N LEU A 59 -20.48 -8.24 17.89
CA LEU A 59 -20.33 -9.71 17.86
C LEU A 59 -20.78 -10.40 19.16
N LYS A 60 -21.45 -9.70 20.08
CA LYS A 60 -21.88 -10.27 21.36
C LYS A 60 -23.25 -10.94 21.23
N GLU A 61 -23.22 -12.24 20.94
CA GLU A 61 -23.74 -13.32 21.80
C GLU A 61 -23.81 -14.67 21.06
N ILE A 62 -23.93 -14.69 19.72
CA ILE A 62 -24.03 -15.93 18.93
C ILE A 62 -22.72 -16.28 18.19
N ALA A 63 -21.85 -15.29 17.94
CA ALA A 63 -20.63 -15.47 17.15
C ALA A 63 -19.39 -15.89 17.97
N VAL A 64 -19.52 -16.07 19.28
CA VAL A 64 -18.40 -16.41 20.18
C VAL A 64 -17.83 -17.81 19.87
N ASN A 65 -18.63 -18.71 19.28
CA ASN A 65 -18.27 -20.12 19.16
C ASN A 65 -17.57 -20.53 17.86
N VAL A 66 -17.48 -19.63 16.85
CA VAL A 66 -16.89 -19.95 15.54
C VAL A 66 -15.75 -18.99 15.20
N THR A 67 -14.52 -19.51 15.23
CA THR A 67 -13.26 -18.77 15.01
C THR A 67 -13.23 -18.02 13.67
N ALA A 68 -13.87 -18.57 12.63
CA ALA A 68 -13.89 -17.99 11.28
C ALA A 68 -14.57 -16.62 11.19
N SER A 69 -15.44 -16.26 12.15
CA SER A 69 -16.07 -14.93 12.23
C SER A 69 -15.05 -13.81 12.53
N LYS A 70 -13.95 -14.14 13.22
CA LYS A 70 -12.87 -13.21 13.57
C LYS A 70 -11.76 -13.16 12.51
N THR A 71 -11.69 -14.15 11.63
CA THR A 71 -10.62 -14.26 10.65
C THR A 71 -10.81 -13.29 9.48
N ILE A 72 -12.02 -13.17 8.93
CA ILE A 72 -12.39 -12.24 7.85
C ILE A 72 -11.97 -10.77 8.12
N PRO A 73 -12.37 -10.12 9.23
CA PRO A 73 -11.97 -8.74 9.54
C PRO A 73 -10.46 -8.59 9.75
N THR A 74 -9.79 -9.64 10.23
CA THR A 74 -8.33 -9.61 10.46
C THR A 74 -7.59 -9.56 9.12
N PHE A 75 -8.03 -10.32 8.12
CA PHE A 75 -7.44 -10.28 6.77
C PHE A 75 -7.66 -8.94 6.07
N LEU A 76 -8.86 -8.36 6.17
CA LEU A 76 -9.19 -7.04 5.62
C LEU A 76 -8.38 -5.91 6.32
N ALA A 77 -8.22 -6.01 7.64
CA ALA A 77 -7.43 -5.06 8.42
C ALA A 77 -5.94 -5.10 8.06
N LEU A 78 -5.35 -6.30 7.96
CA LEU A 78 -3.96 -6.48 7.53
C LEU A 78 -3.72 -5.88 6.14
N TYR A 79 -4.67 -6.05 5.22
CA TYR A 79 -4.58 -5.49 3.89
C TYR A 79 -4.58 -3.95 3.89
N SER A 80 -5.49 -3.37 4.69
CA SER A 80 -5.58 -1.92 4.87
C SER A 80 -4.29 -1.32 5.46
N PHE A 81 -3.71 -1.97 6.47
CA PHE A 81 -2.42 -1.57 7.03
C PHE A 81 -1.29 -1.64 6.00
N GLY A 82 -1.32 -2.63 5.10
CA GLY A 82 -0.38 -2.75 3.99
C GLY A 82 -0.35 -1.51 3.09
N PHE A 83 -1.52 -1.02 2.65
CA PHE A 83 -1.60 0.20 1.83
C PHE A 83 -1.19 1.46 2.58
N VAL A 84 -1.57 1.59 3.85
CA VAL A 84 -1.14 2.73 4.67
C VAL A 84 0.39 2.74 4.81
N TYR A 85 0.99 1.58 5.05
CA TYR A 85 2.45 1.44 5.13
C TYR A 85 3.12 1.77 3.78
N GLU A 86 2.55 1.35 2.66
CA GLU A 86 3.03 1.70 1.33
C GLU A 86 3.07 3.21 1.11
N LEU A 87 2.03 3.95 1.50
CA LEU A 87 2.01 5.42 1.38
C LEU A 87 3.11 6.09 2.21
N VAL A 88 3.41 5.57 3.40
CA VAL A 88 4.51 6.07 4.24
C VAL A 88 5.85 5.81 3.56
N LEU A 89 6.05 4.63 2.98
CA LEU A 89 7.27 4.30 2.24
C LEU A 89 7.43 5.11 0.97
N VAL A 90 6.35 5.42 0.24
CA VAL A 90 6.38 6.35 -0.90
C VAL A 90 6.94 7.70 -0.47
N TYR A 91 6.43 8.23 0.64
CA TYR A 91 6.88 9.52 1.16
C TYR A 91 8.36 9.49 1.54
N ASP A 92 8.81 8.46 2.26
CA ASP A 92 10.22 8.32 2.66
C ASP A 92 11.14 8.16 1.44
N ALA A 93 10.78 7.30 0.49
CA ALA A 93 11.54 7.04 -0.73
C ALA A 93 11.72 8.30 -1.58
N LEU A 94 10.65 9.10 -1.73
CA LEU A 94 10.70 10.36 -2.47
C LEU A 94 11.52 11.43 -1.72
N ARG A 95 11.44 11.48 -0.39
CA ARG A 95 12.16 12.45 0.44
C ARG A 95 13.66 12.20 0.45
N LEU A 96 14.08 10.93 0.48
CA LEU A 96 15.48 10.54 0.46
C LEU A 96 16.05 10.43 -0.97
N LYS A 97 15.20 10.46 -2.01
CA LYS A 97 15.56 10.22 -3.41
C LYS A 97 16.31 8.89 -3.62
N ASN A 98 15.95 7.89 -2.82
CA ASN A 98 16.56 6.56 -2.85
C ASN A 98 15.89 5.70 -3.93
N THR A 99 16.62 5.41 -5.00
CA THR A 99 16.14 4.55 -6.11
C THR A 99 15.89 3.10 -5.67
N ILE A 100 16.68 2.60 -4.72
CA ILE A 100 16.52 1.24 -4.17
C ILE A 100 15.17 1.09 -3.47
N GLN A 101 14.74 2.11 -2.71
CA GLN A 101 13.44 2.09 -2.03
C GLN A 101 12.28 2.13 -3.04
N ILE A 102 12.40 2.85 -4.16
CA ILE A 102 11.36 2.88 -5.20
C ILE A 102 11.20 1.53 -5.89
N ILE A 103 12.31 0.84 -6.18
CA ILE A 103 12.25 -0.53 -6.74
C ILE A 103 11.61 -1.48 -5.73
N GLY A 104 12.03 -1.40 -4.46
CA GLY A 104 11.42 -2.17 -3.37
C GLY A 104 9.92 -1.90 -3.25
N LEU A 105 9.48 -0.65 -3.40
CA LEU A 105 8.09 -0.26 -3.35
C LEU A 105 7.27 -0.87 -4.51
N CYS A 106 7.83 -0.93 -5.72
CA CYS A 106 7.18 -1.62 -6.84
C CYS A 106 6.98 -3.11 -6.56
N VAL A 107 7.99 -3.76 -5.95
CA VAL A 107 7.89 -5.17 -5.53
C VAL A 107 6.86 -5.33 -4.41
N CYS A 108 6.81 -4.42 -3.44
CA CYS A 108 5.79 -4.43 -2.39
C CYS A 108 4.37 -4.29 -2.95
N ASN A 109 4.16 -3.41 -3.95
CA ASN A 109 2.84 -3.26 -4.58
C ASN A 109 2.41 -4.54 -5.31
N VAL A 110 3.33 -5.23 -5.98
CA VAL A 110 3.07 -6.58 -6.54
C VAL A 110 2.75 -7.58 -5.42
N GLY A 111 3.41 -7.50 -4.27
CA GLY A 111 3.08 -8.30 -3.10
C GLY A 111 1.66 -8.05 -2.59
N LEU A 112 1.22 -6.79 -2.52
CA LEU A 112 -0.15 -6.42 -2.15
C LEU A 112 -1.18 -6.90 -3.20
N LEU A 113 -0.82 -6.93 -4.48
CA LEU A 113 -1.65 -7.52 -5.52
C LEU A 113 -1.83 -9.03 -5.30
N ILE A 114 -0.75 -9.75 -5.03
CA ILE A 114 -0.79 -11.20 -4.75
C ILE A 114 -1.61 -11.47 -3.49
N TYR A 115 -1.41 -10.68 -2.44
CA TYR A 115 -2.19 -10.79 -1.21
C TYR A 115 -3.69 -10.59 -1.48
N GLY A 116 -4.06 -9.54 -2.23
CA GLY A 116 -5.45 -9.27 -2.58
C GLY A 116 -6.09 -10.41 -3.37
N ALA A 117 -5.33 -11.09 -4.24
CA ALA A 117 -5.81 -12.28 -4.95
C ALA A 117 -6.04 -13.47 -4.00
N VAL A 118 -5.11 -13.73 -3.07
CA VAL A 118 -5.23 -14.81 -2.07
C VAL A 118 -6.39 -14.56 -1.10
N GLN A 119 -6.61 -13.31 -0.71
CA GLN A 119 -7.66 -12.89 0.22
C GLN A 119 -9.07 -13.27 -0.27
N VAL A 120 -9.32 -13.25 -1.59
CA VAL A 120 -10.61 -13.63 -2.16
C VAL A 120 -10.97 -15.08 -1.85
N GLU A 121 -10.02 -16.00 -2.02
CA GLU A 121 -10.23 -17.42 -1.72
C GLU A 121 -10.33 -17.66 -0.20
N GLN A 122 -9.52 -16.97 0.62
CA GLN A 122 -9.60 -17.09 2.08
C GLN A 122 -10.96 -16.63 2.63
N ILE A 123 -11.54 -15.56 2.09
CA ILE A 123 -12.86 -15.09 2.50
C ILE A 123 -13.95 -16.07 2.05
N LYS A 124 -13.83 -16.64 0.85
CA LYS A 124 -14.75 -17.68 0.35
C LYS A 124 -14.76 -18.91 1.26
N ASP A 125 -13.58 -19.41 1.65
CA ASP A 125 -13.44 -20.57 2.53
C ASP A 125 -14.01 -20.28 3.92
N ALA A 126 -13.74 -19.08 4.47
CA ALA A 126 -14.30 -18.66 5.75
C ALA A 126 -15.83 -18.59 5.72
N ILE A 127 -16.42 -18.06 4.64
CA ILE A 127 -17.88 -18.03 4.45
C ILE A 127 -18.44 -19.44 4.31
N GLY A 128 -17.75 -20.35 3.62
CA GLY A 128 -18.13 -21.76 3.51
C GLY A 128 -18.29 -22.44 4.88
N VAL A 129 -17.28 -22.27 5.76
CA VAL A 129 -17.35 -22.78 7.14
C VAL A 129 -18.51 -22.17 7.92
N LEU A 130 -18.83 -20.89 7.70
CA LEU A 130 -19.97 -20.25 8.38
C LEU A 130 -21.33 -20.74 7.83
N ASN A 131 -21.42 -21.05 6.55
CA ASN A 131 -22.61 -21.62 5.92
C ASN A 131 -22.88 -23.05 6.42
N ASP A 132 -21.84 -23.87 6.55
CA ASP A 132 -21.96 -25.25 7.09
C ASP A 132 -22.47 -25.27 8.53
N ASN A 133 -22.23 -24.20 9.29
CA ASN A 133 -22.75 -24.00 10.65
C ASN A 133 -24.13 -23.31 10.69
N SER A 134 -24.82 -23.17 9.55
CA SER A 134 -26.12 -22.47 9.40
C SER A 134 -26.13 -21.03 9.91
N ALA A 135 -24.97 -20.36 9.95
CA ALA A 135 -24.84 -19.01 10.50
C ALA A 135 -25.08 -17.90 9.46
N ILE A 136 -25.14 -18.24 8.16
CA ILE A 136 -25.27 -17.29 7.03
C ILE A 136 -26.13 -17.92 5.92
N ASP A 137 -26.93 -17.09 5.24
CA ASP A 137 -27.68 -17.47 4.04
C ASP A 137 -26.75 -17.58 2.80
N PRO A 138 -26.80 -18.67 2.02
CA PRO A 138 -25.95 -18.87 0.84
C PRO A 138 -26.12 -17.80 -0.26
N ALA A 139 -27.22 -17.05 -0.28
CA ALA A 139 -27.44 -15.95 -1.23
C ALA A 139 -26.46 -14.77 -1.04
N VAL A 140 -25.85 -14.65 0.15
CA VAL A 140 -24.94 -13.54 0.50
C VAL A 140 -23.63 -13.59 -0.32
N TRP A 141 -23.14 -14.78 -0.64
CA TRP A 141 -21.90 -14.93 -1.42
C TRP A 141 -22.03 -14.36 -2.84
N GLY A 142 -23.19 -14.54 -3.47
CA GLY A 142 -23.46 -14.03 -4.81
C GLY A 142 -23.35 -12.51 -4.94
N GLN A 143 -23.68 -11.79 -3.87
CA GLN A 143 -23.62 -10.33 -3.84
C GLN A 143 -22.20 -9.82 -3.56
N ILE A 144 -21.43 -10.49 -2.69
CA ILE A 144 -20.10 -10.03 -2.24
C ILE A 144 -18.99 -10.41 -3.22
N LYS A 145 -19.08 -11.59 -3.86
CA LYS A 145 -18.08 -12.10 -4.81
C LYS A 145 -17.62 -11.09 -5.88
N PRO A 146 -18.49 -10.36 -6.60
CA PRO A 146 -18.04 -9.41 -7.61
C PRO A 146 -17.23 -8.25 -7.02
N PHE A 147 -17.59 -7.76 -5.83
CA PHE A 147 -16.86 -6.68 -5.16
C PHE A 147 -15.50 -7.14 -4.60
N LEU A 148 -15.34 -8.41 -4.23
CA LEU A 148 -14.05 -8.96 -3.82
C LEU A 148 -13.06 -9.09 -4.99
N ILE A 149 -13.55 -9.43 -6.19
CA ILE A 149 -12.71 -9.62 -7.37
C ILE A 149 -12.32 -8.28 -8.01
N ILE A 150 -13.16 -7.24 -7.88
CA ILE A 150 -12.85 -5.93 -8.47
C ILE A 150 -11.66 -5.24 -7.80
N ILE A 151 -11.44 -5.50 -6.51
CA ILE A 151 -10.34 -4.93 -5.72
C ILE A 151 -8.96 -5.28 -6.31
N PRO A 152 -8.58 -6.56 -6.47
CA PRO A 152 -7.28 -6.91 -7.07
C PRO A 152 -7.16 -6.45 -8.52
N CYS A 153 -8.26 -6.34 -9.28
CA CYS A 153 -8.23 -5.77 -10.63
C CYS A 153 -7.86 -4.28 -10.63
N VAL A 154 -8.39 -3.49 -9.70
CA VAL A 154 -8.04 -2.07 -9.55
C VAL A 154 -6.58 -1.91 -9.11
N VAL A 155 -6.13 -2.72 -8.14
CA VAL A 155 -4.73 -2.74 -7.67
C VAL A 155 -3.79 -3.15 -8.81
N ALA A 156 -4.16 -4.12 -9.65
CA ALA A 156 -3.38 -4.51 -10.83
C ALA A 156 -3.20 -3.36 -11.82
N MET A 157 -4.27 -2.64 -12.12
CA MET A 157 -4.20 -1.46 -12.98
C MET A 157 -3.30 -0.37 -12.36
N GLY A 158 -3.45 -0.11 -11.06
CA GLY A 158 -2.60 0.84 -10.33
C GLY A 158 -1.13 0.44 -10.31
N THR A 159 -0.84 -0.86 -10.16
CA THR A 159 0.52 -1.42 -10.18
C THR A 159 1.21 -1.19 -11.51
N LEU A 160 0.50 -1.38 -12.62
CA LEU A 160 1.04 -1.11 -13.96
C LEU A 160 1.36 0.38 -14.15
N LEU A 161 0.45 1.27 -13.75
CA LEU A 161 0.67 2.72 -13.82
C LEU A 161 1.84 3.14 -12.94
N MET A 162 1.92 2.60 -11.73
CA MET A 162 3.01 2.85 -10.80
C MET A 162 4.36 2.41 -11.38
N MET A 163 4.44 1.24 -12.02
CA MET A 163 5.68 0.77 -12.65
C MET A 163 6.13 1.66 -13.81
N ILE A 164 5.20 2.16 -14.64
CA ILE A 164 5.52 3.09 -15.73
C ILE A 164 6.13 4.39 -15.18
N VAL A 165 5.50 4.95 -14.14
CA VAL A 165 6.00 6.19 -13.52
C VAL A 165 7.31 5.93 -12.78
N ALA A 166 7.46 4.80 -12.10
CA ALA A 166 8.69 4.40 -11.41
C ALA A 166 9.88 4.30 -12.36
N TRP A 167 9.67 3.79 -13.58
CA TRP A 167 10.71 3.72 -14.60
C TRP A 167 11.22 5.11 -14.99
N LYS A 168 10.32 6.08 -15.20
CA LYS A 168 10.70 7.48 -15.46
C LYS A 168 11.40 8.13 -14.26
N LEU A 169 10.95 7.82 -13.06
CA LEU A 169 11.52 8.34 -11.82
C LEU A 169 12.94 7.81 -11.57
N TYR A 170 13.18 6.54 -11.92
CA TYR A 170 14.48 5.89 -11.84
C TYR A 170 15.53 6.63 -12.68
N ASP A 171 15.21 6.95 -13.93
CA ASP A 171 16.11 7.68 -14.82
C ASP A 171 16.46 9.06 -14.26
N GLU A 172 15.48 9.79 -13.72
CA GLU A 172 15.69 11.13 -13.15
C GLU A 172 16.62 11.09 -11.92
N PHE A 173 16.43 10.12 -11.03
CA PHE A 173 17.25 9.97 -9.83
C PHE A 173 18.64 9.40 -10.14
N ALA A 174 18.75 8.46 -11.08
CA ALA A 174 20.03 7.96 -11.56
C ALA A 174 20.88 9.09 -12.17
N TRP A 175 20.24 9.98 -12.93
CA TRP A 175 20.91 11.17 -13.48
C TRP A 175 21.38 12.15 -12.39
N SER A 176 20.56 12.37 -11.36
CA SER A 176 20.94 13.21 -10.21
C SER A 176 22.15 12.65 -9.44
N ILE A 177 22.18 11.33 -9.22
CA ILE A 177 23.30 10.64 -8.55
C ILE A 177 24.56 10.73 -9.40
N TYR A 178 24.46 10.50 -10.72
CA TYR A 178 25.58 10.61 -11.63
C TYR A 178 26.24 11.99 -11.58
N LYS A 179 25.44 13.06 -11.53
CA LYS A 179 25.96 14.43 -11.49
C LYS A 179 26.64 14.77 -10.16
N HIS A 180 26.09 14.29 -9.05
CA HIS A 180 26.72 14.41 -7.73
C HIS A 180 28.07 13.70 -7.69
N ILE A 181 28.13 12.44 -8.09
CA ILE A 181 29.37 11.65 -8.11
C ILE A 181 30.41 12.29 -9.05
N SER A 182 29.97 12.74 -10.24
CA SER A 182 30.86 13.41 -11.19
C SER A 182 31.45 14.71 -10.64
N ALA A 183 30.71 15.46 -9.82
CA ALA A 183 31.21 16.66 -9.17
C ALA A 183 32.28 16.34 -8.10
N ASP A 184 32.07 15.29 -7.30
CA ASP A 184 33.02 14.84 -6.29
C ASP A 184 34.29 14.25 -6.89
N LEU A 185 34.17 13.48 -7.98
CA LEU A 185 35.33 13.00 -8.73
C LEU A 185 36.18 14.16 -9.27
N ARG A 186 35.55 15.27 -9.70
CA ARG A 186 36.22 16.49 -10.13
C ARG A 186 36.94 17.22 -8.98
N MET A 187 36.39 17.22 -7.77
CA MET A 187 37.07 17.76 -6.59
C MET A 187 38.22 16.86 -6.12
N LYS A 188 38.02 15.54 -6.05
CA LYS A 188 39.09 14.57 -5.74
C LYS A 188 40.24 14.65 -6.73
N ARG A 189 39.96 14.76 -8.04
CA ARG A 189 41.01 14.92 -9.06
C ARG A 189 41.84 16.18 -8.83
N ARG A 190 41.18 17.31 -8.53
CA ARG A 190 41.88 18.57 -8.20
C ARG A 190 42.74 18.43 -6.95
N TYR A 191 42.23 17.81 -5.89
CA TYR A 191 42.97 17.56 -4.65
C TYR A 191 44.23 16.70 -4.88
N LEU A 192 44.13 15.60 -5.64
CA LEU A 192 45.27 14.74 -5.97
C LEU A 192 46.35 15.47 -6.77
N THR A 193 45.97 16.37 -7.69
CA THR A 193 46.93 17.19 -8.44
C THR A 193 47.71 18.14 -7.52
N TYR A 194 47.09 18.69 -6.48
CA TYR A 194 47.80 19.53 -5.49
C TYR A 194 48.78 18.72 -4.63
N GLN A 195 48.44 17.50 -4.24
CA GLN A 195 49.35 16.64 -3.47
C GLN A 195 50.63 16.32 -4.26
N VAL A 196 50.52 16.02 -5.56
CA VAL A 196 51.71 15.70 -6.38
C VAL A 196 52.58 16.93 -6.69
N CYS A 197 52.00 18.11 -6.82
CA CYS A 197 52.76 19.34 -7.13
C CYS A 197 53.44 19.98 -5.92
N CYS A 198 52.89 19.82 -4.71
CA CYS A 198 53.38 20.51 -3.52
C CYS A 198 54.23 19.62 -2.59
N GLU A 199 54.33 18.31 -2.84
CA GLU A 199 55.25 17.45 -2.10
C GLU A 199 56.69 17.66 -2.63
N PRO A 200 57.64 18.21 -1.85
CA PRO A 200 59.02 18.32 -2.28
C PRO A 200 59.62 16.91 -2.42
N PRO A 201 60.50 16.67 -3.40
CA PRO A 201 61.19 15.39 -3.51
C PRO A 201 61.94 15.13 -2.21
N SER A 202 61.53 14.10 -1.46
CA SER A 202 62.31 13.56 -0.36
C SER A 202 63.58 12.97 -0.97
N GLY A 203 64.65 13.75 -0.97
CA GLY A 203 66.00 13.34 -1.39
C GLY A 203 66.60 12.28 -0.49
#